data_AF-B7L390-F1
#
_entry.id   AF-B7L390-F1
#
_cell.length_a   1.000
_cell.length_b   1.000
_cell.length_c   1.000
_cell.angle_alpha   90.00
_cell.angle_beta   90.00
_cell.angle_gamma   90.00
#
_symmetry.space_group_name_H-M   'P 1'
#
loop_
_entity.id
_entity.type
_entity.pdbx_description
1 polymer ?
#
loop_
_entity_poly.entity_id
_entity_poly.type
_entity_poly.pdbx_seq_one_letter_code
_entity_poly.pdbx_strand_id
1 'polypeptide(L)'
;MSRSIELVDDLERHTVAAHRDCLAALIRCEQAGRIEGEAGERERRAAHDALNLHRNTLRDLLHGLGYLPKGLATRAQLGPGPWGANPTSP
;
A
#
# COMPACT_ATOMS: atom_id res chain seq x y z
N MET A 1 -4.36 0.74 -33.12
CA MET A 1 -4.19 1.76 -32.06
C MET A 1 -4.84 1.37 -30.73
N SER A 2 -5.87 0.50 -30.70
CA SER A 2 -6.57 0.12 -29.45
C SER A 2 -5.73 -0.64 -28.42
N ARG A 3 -4.84 -1.54 -28.87
CA ARG A 3 -4.03 -2.41 -27.98
C ARG A 3 -3.04 -1.64 -27.07
N SER A 4 -2.57 -0.47 -27.53
CA SER A 4 -1.63 0.35 -26.77
C SER A 4 -2.31 1.16 -25.67
N ILE A 5 -3.58 1.53 -25.88
CA ILE A 5 -4.38 2.25 -24.88
C ILE A 5 -4.78 1.30 -23.75
N GLU A 6 -5.24 0.10 -24.09
CA GLU A 6 -5.61 -0.94 -23.10
C GLU A 6 -4.42 -1.32 -22.20
N LEU A 7 -3.21 -1.43 -22.76
CA LEU A 7 -1.99 -1.73 -22.00
C LEU A 7 -1.65 -0.62 -20.99
N VAL A 8 -1.84 0.64 -21.37
CA VAL A 8 -1.59 1.79 -20.49
C VAL A 8 -2.63 1.83 -19.37
N ASP A 9 -3.91 1.61 -19.69
CA ASP A 9 -4.99 1.55 -18.70
C ASP A 9 -4.78 0.40 -17.69
N ASP A 10 -4.33 -0.77 -18.17
CA ASP A 10 -3.95 -1.88 -17.30
C ASP A 10 -2.78 -1.53 -16.39
N LEU A 11 -1.75 -0.87 -16.93
CA LEU A 11 -0.59 -0.47 -16.14
C LEU A 11 -0.94 0.60 -15.09
N GLU A 12 -1.79 1.56 -15.43
CA GLU A 12 -2.31 2.54 -14.47
C GLU A 12 -3.09 1.86 -13.35
N ARG A 13 -4.00 0.93 -13.69
CA ARG A 13 -4.77 0.17 -12.68
C ARG A 13 -3.85 -0.61 -11.73
N HIS A 14 -2.85 -1.30 -12.27
CA HIS A 14 -1.87 -2.03 -11.45
C HIS A 14 -1.06 -1.09 -10.55
N THR A 15 -0.69 0.09 -11.05
CA THR A 15 0.06 1.08 -10.28
C THR A 15 -0.76 1.64 -9.13
N VAL A 16 -2.03 1.98 -9.38
CA VAL A 16 -2.95 2.45 -8.33
C VAL A 16 -3.16 1.38 -7.25
N ALA A 17 -3.30 0.11 -7.65
CA ALA A 17 -3.40 -1.01 -6.71
C ALA A 17 -2.11 -1.19 -5.89
N ALA A 18 -0.94 -1.21 -6.53
CA ALA A 18 0.35 -1.34 -5.85
C ALA A 18 0.62 -0.19 -4.88
N HIS A 19 0.19 1.04 -5.22
CA HIS A 19 0.27 2.19 -4.31
C HIS A 19 -0.61 2.01 -3.09
N ARG A 20 -1.83 1.50 -3.27
CA ARG A 20 -2.75 1.19 -2.17
C ARG A 20 -2.13 0.18 -1.19
N ASP A 21 -1.52 -0.88 -1.71
CA ASP A 21 -0.86 -1.92 -0.91
C ASP A 21 0.38 -1.39 -0.18
N CYS A 22 1.19 -0.57 -0.87
CA CYS A 22 2.34 0.11 -0.28
C CYS A 22 1.93 0.98 0.91
N LEU A 23 0.87 1.78 0.73
CA LEU A 23 0.35 2.64 1.78
C LEU A 23 -0.28 1.85 2.94
N ALA A 24 -0.94 0.73 2.66
CA ALA A 24 -1.44 -0.17 3.70
C ALA A 24 -0.30 -0.83 4.51
N ALA A 25 0.80 -1.20 3.86
CA ALA A 25 2.00 -1.71 4.54
C ALA A 25 2.65 -0.63 5.42
N LEU A 26 2.75 0.62 4.95
CA LEU A 26 3.21 1.76 5.77
C LEU A 26 2.38 1.93 7.04
N ILE A 27 1.04 1.92 6.92
CA ILE A 27 0.14 2.04 8.07
C ILE A 27 0.35 0.89 9.06
N ARG A 28 0.55 -0.34 8.56
CA ARG A 28 0.86 -1.50 9.41
C ARG A 28 2.19 -1.34 10.15
N CYS A 29 3.24 -0.84 9.51
CA CYS A 29 4.52 -0.55 10.18
C CYS A 29 4.33 0.42 11.36
N GLU A 30 3.57 1.50 11.16
CA GLU A 30 3.29 2.47 12.21
C GLU A 30 2.48 1.88 13.37
N GLN A 31 1.49 1.04 13.06
CA GLN A 31 0.66 0.36 14.06
C GLN A 31 1.48 -0.66 14.86
N ALA A 32 2.32 -1.43 14.19
CA ALA A 32 3.21 -2.41 14.80
C ALA A 32 4.23 -1.75 15.75
N GLY A 33 4.62 -0.50 15.47
CA GLY A 33 5.44 0.31 16.39
C GLY A 33 4.76 0.66 17.72
N ARG A 34 3.44 0.44 17.85
CA ARG A 34 2.69 0.64 19.09
C ARG A 34 2.49 -0.65 19.88
N ILE A 35 2.87 -1.80 19.32
CA ILE A 35 2.78 -3.10 19.99
C ILE A 35 4.13 -3.38 20.64
N GLU A 36 4.13 -3.64 21.94
CA GLU A 36 5.35 -3.97 22.68
C GLU A 36 5.71 -5.46 22.58
N GLY A 37 6.98 -5.77 22.87
CA GLY A 37 7.47 -7.14 22.93
C GLY A 37 7.64 -7.83 21.58
N GLU A 38 7.86 -9.15 21.64
CA GLU A 38 8.19 -9.97 20.48
C GLU A 38 7.10 -10.00 19.41
N ALA A 39 5.83 -9.90 19.82
CA ALA A 39 4.70 -9.82 18.89
C ALA A 39 4.79 -8.56 18.02
N GLY A 40 5.10 -7.41 18.63
CA GLY A 40 5.28 -6.15 17.90
C GLY A 40 6.52 -6.11 17.03
N GLU A 41 7.62 -6.74 17.46
CA GLU A 41 8.83 -6.89 16.61
C GLU A 41 8.57 -7.79 15.39
N ARG A 42 7.88 -8.92 15.59
CA ARG A 42 7.48 -9.81 14.48
C ARG A 42 6.57 -9.09 13.49
N GLU A 43 5.56 -8.39 13.97
CA GLU A 43 4.65 -7.62 13.12
C GLU A 43 5.37 -6.48 12.39
N ARG A 44 6.29 -5.75 13.07
CA ARG A 44 7.10 -4.70 12.42
C ARG A 44 7.96 -5.27 11.30
N ARG A 45 8.58 -6.43 11.51
CA ARG A 45 9.39 -7.09 10.49
C ARG A 45 8.55 -7.51 9.29
N ALA A 46 7.43 -8.20 9.53
CA ALA A 46 6.50 -8.60 8.48
C ALA A 46 5.95 -7.39 7.69
N ALA A 47 5.61 -6.30 8.38
CA ALA A 47 5.13 -5.07 7.75
C ALA A 47 6.24 -4.38 6.93
N HIS A 48 7.49 -4.35 7.43
CA HIS A 48 8.63 -3.81 6.68
C HIS A 48 8.96 -4.64 5.43
N ASP A 49 8.91 -5.96 5.52
CA ASP A 49 9.15 -6.83 4.37
C ASP A 49 8.08 -6.62 3.29
N ALA A 50 6.81 -6.55 3.70
CA ALA A 50 5.70 -6.20 2.80
C ALA A 50 5.87 -4.80 2.19
N LEU A 51 6.26 -3.80 3.00
CA LEU A 51 6.50 -2.44 2.51
C LEU A 51 7.62 -2.41 1.47
N ASN A 52 8.73 -3.09 1.72
CA ASN A 52 9.85 -3.14 0.78
C ASN A 52 9.44 -3.80 -0.55
N LEU A 53 8.68 -4.89 -0.49
CA LEU A 53 8.12 -5.55 -1.67
C LEU A 53 7.23 -4.60 -2.46
N HIS A 54 6.19 -4.03 -1.83
CA HIS A 54 5.24 -3.17 -2.51
C HIS A 54 5.88 -1.87 -3.02
N ARG A 55 6.86 -1.31 -2.30
CA ARG A 55 7.61 -0.13 -2.74
C ARG A 55 8.43 -0.41 -4.00
N ASN A 56 9.11 -1.55 -4.06
CA ASN A 56 9.90 -1.92 -5.22
C ASN A 56 9.00 -2.15 -6.44
N THR A 57 7.90 -2.91 -6.27
CA THR A 57 6.91 -3.11 -7.32
C THR A 57 6.31 -1.78 -7.81
N LEU A 58 5.92 -0.89 -6.88
CA LEU A 58 5.37 0.42 -7.24
C LEU A 58 6.38 1.28 -8.00
N ARG A 59 7.66 1.27 -7.60
CA ARG A 59 8.73 1.99 -8.32
C ARG A 59 8.85 1.48 -9.75
N ASP A 60 8.88 0.17 -9.94
CA ASP A 60 9.06 -0.43 -11.27
C ASP A 60 7.85 -0.14 -12.17
N LEU A 61 6.63 -0.14 -11.61
CA LEU A 61 5.41 0.24 -12.32
C LEU A 61 5.38 1.74 -12.68
N LEU A 62 5.75 2.63 -11.75
CA LEU A 62 5.85 4.07 -12.01
C LEU A 62 6.91 4.41 -13.07
N HIS A 63 8.05 3.70 -13.06
CA HIS A 63 9.04 3.80 -14.13
C HIS A 63 8.46 3.34 -15.48
N GLY A 64 7.66 2.27 -15.49
CA GLY A 64 6.97 1.81 -16.70
C GLY A 64 5.93 2.79 -17.25
N LEU A 65 5.21 3.50 -16.36
CA LEU A 65 4.24 4.53 -16.74
C LEU A 65 4.92 5.83 -17.23
N GLY A 66 6.01 6.24 -16.59
CA GLY A 66 6.68 7.51 -16.86
C GLY A 66 5.95 8.74 -16.29
N TYR A 67 4.86 8.54 -15.54
CA TYR A 67 4.12 9.60 -14.83
C TYR A 67 3.43 9.06 -13.58
N LEU A 68 2.91 9.97 -12.75
CA LEU A 68 2.10 9.62 -11.58
C LEU A 68 0.62 9.51 -11.99
N PRO A 69 -0.01 8.33 -11.88
CA PRO A 69 -1.40 8.16 -12.26
C PRO A 69 -2.34 8.92 -11.30
N LYS A 70 -3.52 9.29 -11.79
CA LYS A 70 -4.58 9.83 -10.93
C LYS A 70 -5.20 8.69 -10.10
N GLY A 71 -5.81 9.04 -8.97
CA GLY A 71 -6.50 8.05 -8.12
C GLY A 71 -5.59 7.30 -7.13
N LEU A 72 -4.36 7.77 -6.92
CA LEU A 72 -3.51 7.29 -5.83
C LEU A 72 -4.24 7.48 -4.49
N ALA A 73 -4.30 6.40 -3.72
CA ALA A 73 -4.92 6.41 -2.41
C ALA A 73 -4.16 7.33 -1.43
N THR A 74 -4.94 7.96 -0.56
CA THR A 74 -4.48 8.66 0.63
C THR A 74 -4.75 7.82 1.87
N ARG A 75 -4.12 8.17 2.99
CA ARG A 75 -4.33 7.48 4.27
C ARG A 75 -5.80 7.42 4.66
N ALA A 76 -6.54 8.52 4.46
CA ALA A 76 -7.97 8.59 4.80
C ALA A 76 -8.83 7.61 3.99
N GLN A 77 -8.43 7.29 2.75
CA GLN A 77 -9.17 6.39 1.86
C GLN A 77 -8.93 4.90 2.17
N LEU A 78 -7.93 4.57 2.99
CA LEU A 78 -7.67 3.20 3.43
C LEU A 78 -8.48 2.79 4.67
N GLY A 79 -9.17 3.75 5.31
CA GLY A 79 -9.92 3.54 6.55
C GLY A 79 -9.03 3.07 7.71
N PRO A 80 -9.57 2.97 8.94
CA PRO A 80 -9.00 2.04 9.90
C PRO A 80 -9.13 0.66 9.26
N GLY A 81 -8.01 0.06 8.84
CA GLY A 81 -8.02 -1.32 8.34
C GLY A 81 -8.67 -2.28 9.35
N PRO A 82 -8.84 -3.57 9.03
CA PRO A 82 -9.51 -4.55 9.91
C PRO A 82 -8.94 -4.69 11.33
N TRP A 83 -7.78 -4.07 11.60
CA TRP A 83 -7.08 -4.05 12.87
C TRP A 83 -7.28 -2.75 13.67
N GLY A 84 -7.99 -1.77 13.10
CA GLY A 84 -8.31 -0.47 13.70
C GLY A 84 -9.74 -0.39 14.24
N ALA A 85 -10.45 -1.51 14.37
CA ALA A 85 -11.66 -1.57 15.16
C ALA A 85 -11.28 -1.39 16.64
N ASN A 86 -11.28 -0.15 17.09
CA ASN A 86 -11.37 0.14 18.51
C ASN A 86 -12.75 -0.36 18.99
N PRO A 87 -12.85 -1.30 19.95
CA PRO A 87 -14.14 -1.85 20.43
C PRO A 87 -14.97 -0.86 21.25
N THR A 88 -14.67 0.43 21.16
CA THR A 88 -15.34 1.49 21.92
C THR A 88 -15.69 2.64 20.99
N SER A 89 -16.86 2.54 20.36
CA SER A 89 -17.65 3.70 19.99
C SER A 89 -19.11 3.40 20.35
N PRO A 90 -19.82 4.37 20.93
CA PRO A 90 -21.05 4.17 21.70
C PRO A 90 -22.23 3.60 20.91
#